data_AF-A0A7C5QSF8-F1
#
_entry.id   AF-A0A7C5QSF8-F1
#
_cell.length_a   1.000
_cell.length_b   1.000
_cell.length_c   1.000
_cell.angle_alpha   90.00
_cell.angle_beta   90.00
_cell.angle_gamma   90.00
#
_symmetry.space_group_name_H-M   'P 1'
#
loop_
_entity.id
_entity.type
_entity.pdbx_description
1 polymer ?
#
loop_
_entity_poly.entity_id
_entity_poly.type
_entity_poly.pdbx_seq_one_letter_code
_entity_poly.pdbx_strand_id
1 'polypeptide(L)' 'MIEFLDQTPLSLFVAAAATLGLAPFFPEPHIWEKLKMLRAGTLRRGIDWFDLALH' A
#
# COMPACT_ATOMS: atom_id res chain seq x y z
N MET A 1 20.46 -4.31 19.17
CA MET A 1 19.80 -4.51 17.86
C MET A 1 18.95 -5.77 18.00
N ILE A 2 17.73 -5.80 17.50
CA ILE A 2 16.78 -6.89 17.79
C ILE A 2 17.22 -8.13 16.97
N GLU A 3 17.89 -9.09 17.62
CA GLU A 3 18.51 -10.28 16.97
C GLU A 3 17.56 -11.07 16.05
N PHE A 4 16.26 -11.02 16.32
CA PHE A 4 15.23 -11.67 15.49
C PHE A 4 15.09 -11.04 14.09
N LEU A 5 15.22 -9.72 13.96
CA LEU A 5 15.12 -9.03 12.67
C LEU A 5 16.33 -9.35 11.79
N ASP A 6 17.51 -9.49 12.40
CA ASP A 6 18.78 -9.75 11.70
C ASP A 6 18.85 -11.18 11.12
N GLN A 7 18.09 -12.12 11.68
CA GLN A 7 18.01 -13.51 11.21
C GLN A 7 16.87 -13.76 10.21
N THR A 8 15.96 -12.79 10.05
CA THR A 8 14.79 -12.96 9.18
C THR A 8 15.15 -12.52 7.75
N PRO A 9 14.90 -13.35 6.72
CA PRO A 9 15.24 -12.98 5.36
C PRO A 9 14.41 -11.78 4.90
N LEU A 10 15.08 -10.81 4.28
CA LEU A 10 14.45 -9.58 3.76
C LEU A 10 13.25 -9.87 2.83
N SER A 11 13.30 -10.99 2.10
CA SER A 11 12.20 -11.44 1.24
C SER A 11 10.88 -11.61 1.98
N LEU A 12 10.90 -12.02 3.26
CA LEU A 12 9.67 -12.17 4.05
C LEU A 12 9.06 -10.80 4.37
N PHE A 13 9.88 -9.82 4.72
CA PHE A 13 9.40 -8.45 4.95
C PHE A 13 8.88 -7.80 3.68
N VAL A 14 9.55 -8.03 2.54
CA VAL A 14 9.08 -7.57 1.23
C VAL A 14 7.75 -8.22 0.86
N ALA A 15 7.60 -9.53 1.08
CA ALA A 15 6.35 -10.24 0.83
C ALA A 15 5.22 -9.72 1.74
N ALA A 16 5.50 -9.49 3.03
CA ALA A 16 4.54 -8.93 3.98
C ALA A 16 4.16 -7.48 3.64
N ALA A 17 5.12 -6.65 3.20
CA ALA A 17 4.85 -5.29 2.76
C ALA A 17 4.01 -5.28 1.48
N ALA A 18 4.29 -6.18 0.52
CA ALA A 18 3.50 -6.33 -0.69
C ALA A 18 2.06 -6.79 -0.36
N THR A 19 1.89 -7.69 0.61
CA THR A 19 0.54 -8.12 0.99
C THR A 19 -0.25 -7.04 1.72
N LEU A 20 0.40 -6.27 2.59
CA LEU A 20 -0.24 -5.16 3.31
C LEU A 20 -0.52 -3.96 2.41
N GLY A 21 0.41 -3.59 1.52
CA GLY A 21 0.24 -2.47 0.59
C GLY A 21 -0.79 -2.72 -0.51
N LEU A 22 -1.09 -3.98 -0.81
CA LEU A 22 -2.15 -4.35 -1.75
C LEU A 22 -3.48 -4.67 -1.06
N ALA A 23 -3.53 -4.64 0.28
CA ALA A 23 -4.76 -4.84 1.02
C ALA A 23 -5.67 -3.60 0.93
N PRO A 24 -7.01 -3.76 0.91
CA PRO A 24 -7.77 -5.01 0.84
C PRO A 24 -7.79 -5.59 -0.59
N PHE A 25 -7.55 -6.89 -0.74
CA PHE A 25 -7.52 -7.55 -2.05
C PHE A 25 -8.92 -7.76 -2.69
N PHE A 26 -9.98 -7.57 -1.91
CA PHE A 26 -11.37 -7.75 -2.34
C PHE A 26 -12.25 -6.63 -1.76
N PRO A 27 -13.19 -6.05 -2.54
CA PRO A 27 -13.49 -6.33 -3.96
C PRO A 27 -12.51 -5.67 -4.94
N GLU A 28 -11.84 -4.57 -4.54
CA GLU A 28 -10.77 -3.91 -5.30
C GLU A 28 -9.73 -3.32 -4.33
N PRO A 29 -8.43 -3.28 -4.68
CA PRO A 29 -7.41 -2.65 -3.85
C PRO A 29 -7.69 -1.17 -3.58
N HIS A 30 -7.36 -0.69 -2.38
CA HIS A 30 -7.51 0.73 -2.00
C HIS A 30 -6.76 1.65 -2.98
N ILE A 31 -5.54 1.26 -3.37
CA ILE A 31 -4.76 1.98 -4.38
C ILE A 31 -5.47 2.05 -5.75
N TRP A 32 -6.23 1.01 -6.10
CA TRP A 32 -6.96 0.95 -7.38
C TRP A 32 -8.13 1.94 -7.41
N GLU A 33 -8.84 2.08 -6.30
CA GLU A 33 -9.87 3.11 -6.14
C GLU A 33 -9.29 4.51 -6.31
N LYS A 34 -8.15 4.81 -5.65
CA LYS A 34 -7.47 6.12 -5.78
C LYS A 34 -6.97 6.37 -7.21
N LEU A 35 -6.44 5.36 -7.90
CA LEU A 35 -6.03 5.48 -9.30
C LEU A 35 -7.22 5.76 -10.23
N LYS A 36 -8.37 5.13 -9.98
CA LYS A 36 -9.62 5.44 -10.72
C LYS A 36 -10.07 6.88 -10.45
N MET A 37 -10.02 7.33 -9.20
CA MET A 37 -10.35 8.72 -8.83
C MET A 37 -9.38 9.72 -9.47
N LEU A 38 -8.09 9.38 -9.58
CA LEU A 38 -7.07 10.18 -10.24
C LEU A 38 -7.39 10.32 -11.74
N ARG A 39 -7.70 9.20 -12.41
CA ARG A 39 -8.12 9.20 -13.82
C ARG A 39 -9.44 9.96 -14.04
N ALA A 40 -10.37 9.87 -13.09
CA ALA A 40 -11.66 10.56 -13.15
C ALA A 40 -11.59 12.05 -12.76
N GLY A 41 -10.44 12.54 -12.25
CA GLY A 41 -10.30 13.92 -11.76
C GLY A 41 -11.07 14.21 -10.46
N THR A 42 -11.49 13.17 -9.74
CA THR A 42 -12.24 13.27 -8.49
C THR A 42 -11.37 13.15 -7.23
N LEU A 43 -10.06 12.89 -7.40
CA LEU A 43 -9.05 12.88 -6.34
C LEU A 43 -8.75 14.30 -5.81
N ARG A 44 -9.68 14.85 -5.03
CA ARG A 44 -9.65 16.24 -4.56
C ARG A 44 -9.30 16.39 -3.09
N ARG A 45 -9.42 15.34 -2.29
CA ARG A 45 -9.11 15.43 -0.85
C ARG A 45 -7.61 15.20 -0.67
N GLY A 46 -6.96 16.04 0.14
CA GLY A 46 -5.52 15.91 0.41
C GLY A 46 -5.15 14.55 1.01
N ILE A 47 -6.06 13.95 1.79
CA ILE A 47 -5.88 12.60 2.33
C ILE A 47 -5.80 11.53 1.24
N ASP A 48 -6.53 11.69 0.13
CA ASP A 48 -6.50 10.73 -0.97
C ASP A 48 -5.16 10.79 -1.74
N TRP A 49 -4.54 11.97 -1.79
CA TRP A 49 -3.19 12.15 -2.32
C TRP A 49 -2.12 11.58 -1.40
N PHE A 50 -2.29 11.75 -0.10
CA PHE A 50 -1.40 11.16 0.89
C PHE A 50 -1.47 9.64 0.88
N ASP A 51 -2.69 9.08 0.82
CA ASP A 51 -2.90 7.65 0.66
C ASP A 51 -2.20 7.11 -0.59
N LEU A 52 -2.34 7.78 -1.74
CA LEU A 52 -1.70 7.37 -2.99
C LEU A 52 -0.16 7.48 -2.95
N ALA A 53 0.40 8.42 -2.18
CA ALA A 53 1.84 8.59 -2.05
C ALA A 53 2.49 7.65 -1.03
N LEU A 54 1.71 7.18 -0.04
CA LEU A 54 2.17 6.24 0.98
C LEU A 54 2.10 4.77 0.55
N HIS A 55 1.27 4.45 -0.45
CA HIS A 55 1.21 3.11 -1.06
C HIS A 55 2.32 2.94 -2.10
#